data_AF-A0A9W8D186-F1
#
_entry.id   AF-A0A9W8D186-F1
#
_cell.length_a   1.000
_cell.length_b   1.000
_cell.length_c   1.000
_cell.angle_alpha   90.00
_cell.angle_beta   90.00
_cell.angle_gamma   90.00
#
_symmetry.space_group_name_H-M   'P 1'
#
loop_
_entity.id
_entity.type
_entity.pdbx_description
1 polymer ?
#
loop_
_entity_poly.entity_id
_entity_poly.type
_entity_poly.pdbx_seq_one_letter_code
_entity_poly.pdbx_strand_id
1 'polypeptide(L)'
;RLERHLEMLDLQEEYIKDEQRNLQSELLRAQEEVKRICAVPLVLGQFMEPIDRDTCILSSTAGSNSLARILSTIDRELLKPNTSVALHRHSNAVVEVLPPEADSSIALLGSDERPDVGYADIGGLDMQKQEIREAVELPLTHFDLYRQIGIDPPRGVLLYGPPGTGKTMLVKAVAHHTTAAFIRVNGSEFVQKYLGEGPRMVRDVFRLARENSPSIIFIDEIDSIATKRFDAQTGADREVQRILLELLNQMDGFDQTSNVKVIMATNRVDTLDPALLRPGRLDRKIEFPTPDRRQKRLIFQTITSKMNLSEEVDLEDFVSRPDNLSGAEIAAICQEAGMQAVRKNRYVILPSDIETGYKANISKRNTDL
;
A
#
# COMPACT_ATOMS: atom_id res chain seq x y z
N ARG A 1 57.31 29.39 -35.73
CA ARG A 1 56.15 28.71 -36.39
C ARG A 1 55.25 28.07 -35.33
N LEU A 2 55.81 27.40 -34.32
CA LEU A 2 55.06 26.85 -33.18
C LEU A 2 54.50 27.96 -32.26
N GLU A 3 55.26 29.01 -31.96
CA GLU A 3 54.79 30.14 -31.11
C GLU A 3 53.55 30.84 -31.69
N ARG A 4 53.57 31.18 -32.98
CA ARG A 4 52.39 31.74 -33.68
C ARG A 4 51.18 30.79 -33.70
N HIS A 5 51.42 29.48 -33.61
CA HIS A 5 50.34 28.51 -33.55
C HIS A 5 49.75 28.43 -32.13
N LEU A 6 50.61 28.56 -31.12
CA LEU A 6 50.21 28.65 -29.71
C LEU A 6 49.41 29.94 -29.45
N GLU A 7 49.87 31.08 -29.95
CA GLU A 7 49.12 32.36 -29.90
C GLU A 7 47.74 32.26 -30.59
N MET A 8 47.66 31.54 -31.72
CA MET A 8 46.39 31.31 -32.41
C MET A 8 45.43 30.42 -31.61
N LEU A 9 45.96 29.39 -30.94
CA LEU A 9 45.18 28.49 -30.10
C LEU A 9 44.68 29.20 -28.83
N ASP A 10 45.51 30.03 -28.21
CA ASP A 10 45.12 30.83 -27.03
C ASP A 10 43.98 31.79 -27.37
N LEU A 11 44.05 32.46 -28.52
CA LEU A 11 42.97 33.34 -29.00
C LEU A 11 41.67 32.55 -29.30
N GLN A 12 41.78 31.34 -29.84
CA GLN A 12 40.62 30.47 -30.05
C GLN A 12 40.03 30.00 -28.72
N GLU A 13 40.86 29.68 -27.73
CA GLU A 13 40.42 29.28 -26.40
C GLU A 13 39.70 30.43 -25.68
N GLU A 14 40.22 31.65 -25.75
CA GLU A 14 39.56 32.84 -25.20
C GLU A 14 38.23 33.12 -25.90
N TYR A 15 38.18 33.04 -27.23
CA TYR A 15 36.94 33.21 -27.99
C TYR A 15 35.88 32.18 -27.57
N ILE A 16 36.25 30.90 -27.47
CA ILE A 16 35.32 29.84 -27.04
C ILE A 16 34.87 30.07 -25.60
N LYS A 17 35.75 30.51 -24.70
CA LYS A 17 35.38 30.83 -23.31
C LYS A 17 34.39 31.99 -23.23
N ASP A 18 34.56 33.02 -24.03
CA ASP A 18 33.64 34.15 -24.08
C ASP A 18 32.30 33.77 -24.73
N GLU A 19 32.31 32.94 -25.77
CA GLU A 19 31.09 32.37 -26.37
C GLU A 19 30.35 31.50 -25.35
N GLN A 20 31.05 30.66 -24.59
CA GLN A 20 30.46 29.87 -23.50
C GLN A 20 29.82 30.74 -22.42
N ARG A 21 30.48 31.84 -22.00
CA ARG A 21 29.91 32.79 -21.02
C ARG A 21 28.65 33.46 -21.53
N ASN A 22 28.64 33.85 -22.81
CA ASN A 22 27.47 34.46 -23.45
C ASN A 22 26.30 33.47 -23.51
N LEU A 23 26.56 32.23 -23.97
CA LEU A 23 25.55 31.17 -24.02
C LEU A 23 25.01 30.82 -22.63
N GLN A 24 25.87 30.78 -21.60
CA GLN A 24 25.43 30.59 -20.20
C GLN A 24 24.52 31.71 -19.72
N SER A 25 24.83 32.96 -20.08
CA SER A 25 24.02 34.12 -19.71
C SER A 25 22.65 34.11 -20.42
N GLU A 26 22.63 33.72 -21.69
CA GLU A 26 21.38 33.55 -22.44
C GLU A 26 20.52 32.42 -21.90
N LEU A 27 21.14 31.28 -21.54
CA LEU A 27 20.47 30.16 -20.91
C LEU A 27 19.82 30.55 -19.58
N LEU A 28 20.52 31.32 -18.74
CA LEU A 28 19.98 31.79 -17.46
C LEU A 28 18.78 32.72 -17.66
N ARG A 29 18.85 33.65 -18.62
CA ARG A 29 17.72 34.51 -18.98
C ARG A 29 16.52 33.71 -19.48
N ALA A 30 16.75 32.74 -20.37
CA ALA A 30 15.69 31.87 -20.86
C ALA A 30 15.04 31.05 -19.73
N GLN A 31 15.83 30.54 -18.79
CA GLN A 31 15.31 29.81 -17.61
C GLN A 31 14.46 30.71 -16.70
N GLU A 32 14.84 31.97 -16.50
CA GLU A 32 14.04 32.93 -15.74
C GLU A 32 12.72 33.25 -16.43
N GLU A 33 12.71 33.39 -17.75
CA GLU A 33 11.48 33.58 -18.53
C GLU A 33 10.53 32.38 -18.39
N VAL A 34 11.06 31.16 -18.49
CA VAL A 34 10.27 29.93 -18.28
C VAL A 34 9.67 29.91 -16.86
N LYS A 35 10.47 30.20 -15.83
CA LYS A 35 9.96 30.27 -14.44
C LYS A 35 8.85 31.29 -14.26
N ARG A 36 8.92 32.45 -14.93
CA ARG A 36 7.86 33.45 -14.89
C ARG A 36 6.57 32.93 -15.54
N ILE A 37 6.67 32.21 -16.66
CA ILE A 37 5.53 31.59 -17.32
C ILE A 37 4.88 30.54 -16.40
N CYS A 38 5.68 29.78 -15.63
CA CYS A 38 5.19 28.81 -14.65
C CYS A 38 4.56 29.44 -13.39
N ALA A 39 4.86 30.70 -13.06
CA ALA A 39 4.39 31.35 -11.83
C ALA A 39 3.01 32.04 -11.96
N VAL A 40 2.46 32.17 -13.17
CA VAL A 40 1.12 32.72 -13.43
C VAL A 40 0.06 31.71 -12.94
N PRO A 41 -1.13 32.11 -12.44
CA PRO A 41 -2.16 31.17 -12.03
C PRO A 41 -2.43 30.10 -13.09
N LEU A 42 -2.06 28.86 -12.75
CA LEU A 42 -2.21 27.68 -13.59
C LEU A 42 -3.60 27.07 -13.37
N VAL A 43 -4.20 26.58 -14.45
CA VAL A 43 -5.47 25.84 -14.44
C VAL A 43 -5.16 24.36 -14.61
N LEU A 44 -5.82 23.51 -13.83
CA LEU A 44 -5.67 22.06 -13.94
C LEU A 44 -6.49 21.51 -15.12
N GLY A 45 -5.87 20.66 -15.94
CA GLY A 45 -6.52 19.92 -17.01
C GLY A 45 -6.00 18.48 -17.09
N GLN A 46 -6.73 17.62 -17.78
CA GLN A 46 -6.31 16.25 -18.09
C GLN A 46 -5.95 16.13 -19.56
N PHE A 47 -4.78 15.57 -19.83
CA PHE A 47 -4.34 15.25 -21.18
C PHE A 47 -5.14 14.07 -21.74
N MET A 48 -5.76 14.24 -22.91
CA MET A 48 -6.49 13.15 -23.56
C MET A 48 -5.66 12.50 -24.65
N GLU A 49 -5.40 13.25 -25.73
CA GLU A 49 -4.77 12.72 -26.92
C GLU A 49 -3.94 13.82 -27.63
N PRO A 50 -2.74 13.49 -28.15
CA PRO A 50 -2.02 14.38 -29.04
C PRO A 50 -2.63 14.36 -30.43
N ILE A 51 -2.90 15.55 -31.01
CA ILE A 51 -3.33 15.67 -32.41
C ILE A 51 -2.09 15.74 -33.30
N ASP A 52 -1.17 16.65 -32.95
CA ASP A 52 0.01 17.01 -33.73
C ASP A 52 1.24 17.14 -32.84
N ARG A 53 2.38 17.46 -33.45
CA ARG A 53 3.63 17.70 -32.72
C ARG A 53 3.53 18.81 -31.68
N ASP A 54 2.69 19.82 -31.90
CA ASP A 54 2.63 21.00 -31.04
C ASP A 54 1.25 21.18 -30.38
N THR A 55 0.31 20.26 -30.63
CA THR A 55 -1.10 20.45 -30.30
C THR A 55 -1.70 19.20 -29.67
N CYS A 56 -2.42 19.36 -28.57
CA CYS A 56 -3.13 18.29 -27.88
C CYS A 56 -4.55 18.67 -27.50
N ILE A 57 -5.38 17.65 -27.29
CA ILE A 57 -6.71 17.78 -26.70
C ILE A 57 -6.59 17.59 -25.19
N LEU A 58 -7.16 18.53 -24.46
CA LEU A 58 -7.24 18.48 -23.01
C LEU A 58 -8.69 18.53 -22.58
N SER A 59 -9.00 17.81 -21.50
CA SER A 59 -10.24 17.96 -20.76
C SER A 59 -10.00 18.92 -19.61
N SER A 60 -10.71 20.05 -19.60
CA SER A 60 -10.70 20.96 -18.44
C SER A 60 -11.43 20.32 -17.27
N THR A 61 -11.09 20.69 -16.03
CA THR A 61 -11.86 20.31 -14.82
C THR A 61 -13.34 20.70 -14.89
N ALA A 62 -13.70 21.67 -15.75
CA ALA A 62 -15.08 22.06 -16.03
C ALA A 62 -15.82 21.13 -17.04
N GLY A 63 -15.18 20.05 -17.51
CA GLY A 63 -15.78 19.09 -18.45
C GLY A 63 -15.80 19.54 -19.91
N SER A 64 -15.17 20.67 -20.24
CA SER A 64 -15.03 21.14 -21.62
C SER A 64 -13.72 20.66 -22.23
N ASN A 65 -13.79 20.06 -23.41
CA ASN A 65 -12.60 19.71 -24.18
C ASN A 65 -12.05 20.97 -24.89
N SER A 66 -10.78 21.26 -24.69
CA SER A 66 -10.09 22.42 -25.28
C SER A 66 -8.84 21.99 -26.02
N LEU A 67 -8.57 22.67 -27.13
CA LEU A 67 -7.34 22.49 -27.89
C LEU A 67 -6.24 23.35 -27.25
N ALA A 68 -5.11 22.73 -26.98
CA ALA A 68 -4.00 23.33 -26.25
C ALA A 68 -2.70 23.15 -27.01
N ARG A 69 -1.79 24.12 -26.87
CA ARG A 69 -0.44 24.05 -27.43
C ARG A 69 0.51 23.46 -26.40
N ILE A 70 1.33 22.49 -26.80
CA ILE A 70 2.38 21.90 -25.96
C ILE A 70 3.61 22.81 -26.04
N LEU A 71 4.12 23.26 -24.90
CA LEU A 71 5.40 23.96 -24.86
C LEU A 71 6.56 22.99 -25.11
N SER A 72 7.57 23.45 -25.85
CA SER A 72 8.76 22.65 -26.18
C SER A 72 9.62 22.27 -24.96
N THR A 73 9.34 22.87 -23.80
CA THR A 73 10.01 22.58 -22.52
C THR A 73 9.57 21.26 -21.89
N ILE A 74 8.48 20.65 -22.36
CA ILE A 74 7.93 19.42 -21.78
C ILE A 74 8.41 18.19 -22.56
N ASP A 75 8.88 17.19 -21.83
CA ASP A 75 9.20 15.89 -22.40
C ASP A 75 7.93 15.15 -22.84
N ARG A 76 7.85 14.90 -24.15
CA ARG A 76 6.68 14.30 -24.80
C ARG A 76 6.44 12.86 -24.37
N GLU A 77 7.48 12.15 -23.93
CA GLU A 77 7.38 10.76 -23.47
C GLU A 77 6.61 10.64 -22.14
N LEU A 78 6.56 11.73 -21.36
CA LEU A 78 5.82 11.79 -20.10
C LEU A 78 4.31 12.04 -20.32
N LEU A 79 3.92 12.56 -21.49
CA LEU A 79 2.52 12.85 -21.84
C LEU A 79 1.79 11.58 -22.24
N LYS A 80 1.30 10.85 -21.24
CA LYS A 80 0.41 9.70 -21.42
C LYS A 80 -1.05 10.13 -21.33
N PRO A 81 -1.99 9.43 -22.00
CA PRO A 81 -3.43 9.68 -21.82
C PRO A 81 -3.83 9.65 -20.34
N ASN A 82 -4.68 10.58 -19.93
CA ASN A 82 -5.14 10.83 -18.56
C ASN A 82 -4.08 11.36 -17.58
N THR A 83 -2.98 11.95 -18.07
CA THR A 83 -2.04 12.68 -17.19
C THR A 83 -2.60 14.04 -16.79
N SER A 84 -2.41 14.40 -15.52
CA SER A 84 -2.74 15.74 -15.03
C SER A 84 -1.71 16.73 -15.52
N VAL A 85 -2.16 17.82 -16.15
CA VAL A 85 -1.30 18.85 -16.71
C VAL A 85 -1.74 20.22 -16.22
N ALA A 86 -0.74 21.09 -16.00
CA ALA A 86 -0.95 22.48 -15.65
C ALA A 86 -1.02 23.33 -16.93
N LEU A 87 -2.06 24.15 -17.01
CA LEU A 87 -2.36 25.00 -18.15
C LEU A 87 -2.22 26.46 -17.81
N HIS A 88 -1.67 27.21 -18.75
CA HIS A 88 -1.68 28.66 -18.64
C HIS A 88 -3.09 29.20 -18.90
N ARG A 89 -3.63 29.98 -17.95
CA ARG A 89 -5.04 30.46 -17.94
C ARG A 89 -5.50 31.17 -19.22
N HIS A 90 -4.61 31.91 -19.90
CA HIS A 90 -4.99 32.74 -21.05
C HIS A 90 -4.69 32.12 -22.41
N SER A 91 -3.63 31.32 -22.50
CA SER A 91 -3.16 30.76 -23.77
C SER A 91 -3.55 29.29 -23.93
N ASN A 92 -4.11 28.67 -22.88
CA ASN A 92 -4.37 27.24 -22.80
C ASN A 92 -3.13 26.41 -23.22
N ALA A 93 -1.93 26.92 -22.96
CA ALA A 93 -0.69 26.22 -23.25
C ALA A 93 -0.37 25.28 -22.09
N VAL A 94 0.08 24.07 -22.41
CA VAL A 94 0.59 23.11 -21.41
C VAL A 94 1.92 23.62 -20.92
N VAL A 95 2.01 23.90 -19.62
CA VAL A 95 3.20 24.46 -18.98
C VAL A 95 4.03 23.37 -18.34
N GLU A 96 3.37 22.50 -17.57
CA GLU A 96 4.02 21.48 -16.77
C GLU A 96 3.11 20.24 -16.67
N VAL A 97 3.73 19.06 -16.64
CA VAL A 97 3.04 17.82 -16.30
C VAL A 97 3.07 17.71 -14.79
N LEU A 98 1.90 17.69 -14.17
CA LEU A 98 1.82 17.54 -12.73
C LEU A 98 2.04 16.07 -12.38
N PRO A 99 2.66 15.77 -11.22
CA PRO A 99 2.60 14.42 -10.70
C PRO A 99 1.13 14.00 -10.65
N PRO A 100 0.82 12.76 -11.04
CA PRO A 100 -0.56 12.29 -11.01
C PRO A 100 -1.07 12.51 -9.59
N GLU A 101 -2.22 13.17 -9.45
CA GLU A 101 -2.90 13.30 -8.17
C GLU A 101 -3.10 11.88 -7.64
N ALA A 102 -2.28 11.49 -6.67
CA ALA A 102 -2.63 10.35 -5.84
C ALA A 102 -3.91 10.78 -5.15
N ASP A 103 -5.03 10.13 -5.49
CA ASP A 103 -6.31 10.39 -4.84
C ASP A 103 -6.06 10.42 -3.33
N SER A 104 -6.58 11.44 -2.65
CA SER A 104 -6.39 11.63 -1.20
C SER A 104 -6.89 10.46 -0.34
N SER A 105 -7.58 9.49 -0.96
CA SER A 105 -7.98 8.20 -0.37
C SER A 105 -6.86 7.17 -0.32
N ILE A 106 -5.84 7.28 -1.18
CA ILE A 106 -4.67 6.39 -1.16
C ILE A 106 -3.69 6.94 -0.13
N ALA A 107 -3.87 6.52 1.13
CA ALA A 107 -2.90 6.77 2.18
C ALA A 107 -1.63 5.97 1.88
N LEU A 108 -0.71 6.60 1.15
CA LEU A 108 0.68 6.17 1.12
C LEU A 108 1.19 6.40 2.55
N LEU A 109 1.23 5.32 3.35
CA LEU A 109 1.86 5.38 4.66
C LEU A 109 3.32 5.74 4.40
N GLY A 110 3.65 7.02 4.61
CA GLY A 110 5.03 7.47 4.60
C GLY A 110 5.83 6.66 5.62
N SER A 111 7.16 6.73 5.53
CA SER A 111 8.05 6.12 6.51
C SER A 111 7.74 6.52 7.97
N ASP A 112 6.98 7.59 8.19
CA ASP A 112 6.57 8.16 9.48
C ASP A 112 5.30 7.53 10.08
N GLU A 113 4.48 6.80 9.31
CA GLU A 113 3.27 6.11 9.80
C GLU A 113 3.44 4.59 9.85
N ARG A 114 4.68 4.11 10.03
CA ARG A 114 4.96 2.69 10.23
C ARG A 114 4.29 2.19 11.52
N PRO A 115 3.52 1.09 11.47
CA PRO A 115 2.94 0.52 12.68
C PRO A 115 4.04 -0.02 13.60
N ASP A 116 4.03 0.41 14.86
CA ASP A 116 5.02 0.04 15.89
C ASP A 116 4.74 -1.34 16.53
N VAL A 117 4.29 -2.30 15.72
CA VAL A 117 3.96 -3.66 16.19
C VAL A 117 5.07 -4.61 15.79
N GLY A 118 5.72 -5.25 16.75
CA GLY A 118 6.78 -6.23 16.47
C GLY A 118 6.27 -7.67 16.42
N TYR A 119 7.12 -8.60 15.97
CA TYR A 119 6.81 -10.05 16.06
C TYR A 119 6.68 -10.54 17.50
N ALA A 120 7.30 -9.84 18.46
CA ALA A 120 7.21 -10.13 19.89
C ALA A 120 5.81 -9.82 20.46
N ASP A 121 5.07 -8.89 19.85
CA ASP A 121 3.71 -8.54 20.27
C ASP A 121 2.65 -9.55 19.78
N ILE A 122 3.04 -10.51 18.94
CA ILE A 122 2.15 -11.52 18.40
C ILE A 122 2.43 -12.84 19.14
N GLY A 123 1.47 -13.31 19.94
CA GLY A 123 1.58 -14.60 20.61
C GLY A 123 1.32 -15.78 19.66
N GLY A 124 2.23 -16.76 19.62
CA GLY A 124 2.08 -17.98 18.83
C GLY A 124 2.24 -17.78 17.32
N LEU A 125 1.54 -18.63 16.54
CA LEU A 125 1.54 -18.66 15.07
C LEU A 125 2.95 -18.82 14.45
N ASP A 126 3.79 -19.65 15.07
CA ASP A 126 5.20 -19.80 14.70
C ASP A 126 5.36 -20.25 13.23
N MET A 127 4.51 -21.18 12.78
CA MET A 127 4.51 -21.67 11.40
C MET A 127 4.10 -20.57 10.42
N GLN A 128 3.01 -19.84 10.69
CA GLN A 128 2.53 -18.76 9.83
C GLN A 128 3.53 -17.59 9.78
N LYS A 129 4.19 -17.27 10.90
CA LYS A 129 5.28 -16.29 10.95
C LYS A 129 6.46 -16.71 10.09
N GLN A 130 6.84 -17.99 10.12
CA GLN A 130 7.92 -18.49 9.28
C GLN A 130 7.54 -18.40 7.79
N GLU A 131 6.34 -18.85 7.42
CA GLU A 131 5.86 -18.82 6.03
C GLU A 131 5.80 -17.39 5.46
N ILE A 132 5.32 -16.42 6.24
CA ILE A 132 5.25 -15.02 5.77
C ILE A 132 6.64 -14.39 5.64
N ARG A 133 7.57 -14.72 6.54
CA ARG A 133 8.97 -14.26 6.47
C ARG A 133 9.67 -14.82 5.24
N GLU A 134 9.50 -16.12 4.97
CA GLU A 134 10.06 -16.76 3.79
C GLU A 134 9.47 -16.21 2.49
N ALA A 135 8.18 -15.85 2.49
CA ALA A 135 7.51 -15.33 1.31
C ALA A 135 7.80 -13.84 1.03
N VAL A 136 8.01 -13.02 2.07
CA VAL A 136 8.11 -11.56 1.95
C VAL A 136 9.49 -11.03 2.30
N GLU A 137 10.09 -11.44 3.42
CA GLU A 137 11.39 -10.91 3.88
C GLU A 137 12.56 -11.51 3.12
N LEU A 138 12.53 -12.83 2.84
CA LEU A 138 13.62 -13.53 2.17
C LEU A 138 13.89 -12.98 0.76
N PRO A 139 12.88 -12.75 -0.09
CA PRO A 139 13.10 -12.20 -1.43
C PRO A 139 13.63 -10.76 -1.41
N LEU A 140 13.27 -9.97 -0.38
CA LEU A 140 13.71 -8.58 -0.24
C LEU A 140 15.15 -8.47 0.27
N THR A 141 15.56 -9.38 1.16
CA THR A 141 16.88 -9.36 1.79
C THR A 141 17.94 -10.13 1.00
N HIS A 142 17.57 -11.26 0.39
CA HIS A 142 18.49 -12.19 -0.26
C HIS A 142 18.05 -12.55 -1.68
N PHE A 143 17.85 -11.54 -2.52
CA PHE A 143 17.45 -11.74 -3.92
C PHE A 143 18.47 -12.58 -4.72
N ASP A 144 19.76 -12.47 -4.40
CA ASP A 144 20.83 -13.21 -5.08
C ASP A 144 20.72 -14.73 -4.94
N LEU A 145 20.18 -15.23 -3.82
CA LEU A 145 19.96 -16.67 -3.61
C LEU A 145 18.94 -17.21 -4.61
N TYR A 146 17.83 -16.50 -4.84
CA TYR A 146 16.82 -16.88 -5.81
C TYR A 146 17.40 -16.91 -7.23
N ARG A 147 18.22 -15.91 -7.57
CA ARG A 147 18.87 -15.81 -8.88
C ARG A 147 19.89 -16.94 -9.13
N GLN A 148 20.66 -17.33 -8.12
CA GLN A 148 21.62 -18.43 -8.23
C GLN A 148 20.95 -19.80 -8.37
N ILE A 149 19.84 -20.00 -7.63
CA ILE A 149 19.07 -21.24 -7.68
C ILE A 149 18.21 -21.30 -8.97
N GLY A 150 17.89 -20.15 -9.57
CA GLY A 150 17.07 -20.06 -10.79
C GLY A 150 15.59 -20.26 -10.52
N ILE A 151 15.11 -19.90 -9.32
CA ILE A 151 13.71 -19.97 -8.92
C ILE A 151 13.11 -18.58 -8.82
N ASP A 152 11.86 -18.45 -9.28
CA ASP A 152 11.12 -17.20 -9.14
C ASP A 152 10.61 -17.04 -7.70
N PRO A 153 10.79 -15.88 -7.07
CA PRO A 153 10.22 -15.62 -5.76
C PRO A 153 8.69 -15.55 -5.86
N PRO A 154 7.95 -15.94 -4.80
CA PRO A 154 6.49 -15.86 -4.79
C PRO A 154 6.02 -14.42 -5.01
N ARG A 155 4.96 -14.23 -5.81
CA ARG A 155 4.41 -12.91 -6.15
C ARG A 155 3.46 -12.38 -5.09
N GLY A 156 2.60 -13.25 -4.58
CA GLY A 156 1.54 -12.87 -3.66
C GLY A 156 1.29 -13.88 -2.54
N VAL A 157 0.85 -13.36 -1.40
CA VAL A 157 0.49 -14.12 -0.21
C VAL A 157 -0.98 -13.85 0.13
N LEU A 158 -1.77 -14.90 0.32
CA LEU A 158 -3.14 -14.83 0.80
C LEU A 158 -3.21 -15.30 2.26
N LEU A 159 -3.70 -14.45 3.15
CA LEU A 159 -3.98 -14.76 4.54
C LEU A 159 -5.48 -15.02 4.70
N TYR A 160 -5.87 -16.21 5.17
CA TYR A 160 -7.28 -16.56 5.37
C TYR A 160 -7.53 -17.26 6.71
N GLY A 161 -8.77 -17.22 7.20
CA GLY A 161 -9.15 -17.77 8.51
C GLY A 161 -10.31 -17.01 9.16
N PRO A 162 -10.73 -17.37 10.39
CA PRO A 162 -11.76 -16.63 11.10
C PRO A 162 -11.27 -15.23 11.50
N PRO A 163 -12.18 -14.27 11.69
CA PRO A 163 -11.85 -12.94 12.19
C PRO A 163 -11.26 -13.01 13.60
N GLY A 164 -10.44 -12.03 13.97
CA GLY A 164 -9.84 -11.97 15.32
C GLY A 164 -8.65 -12.89 15.57
N THR A 165 -8.10 -13.52 14.52
CA THR A 165 -6.86 -14.34 14.58
C THR A 165 -5.56 -13.54 14.38
N GLY A 166 -5.65 -12.21 14.22
CA GLY A 166 -4.48 -11.34 14.18
C GLY A 166 -3.77 -11.23 12.82
N LYS A 167 -4.44 -11.57 11.70
CA LYS A 167 -3.88 -11.45 10.33
C LYS A 167 -3.32 -10.04 10.04
N THR A 168 -4.13 -9.01 10.30
CA THR A 168 -3.74 -7.61 10.12
C THR A 168 -2.56 -7.24 11.04
N MET A 169 -2.47 -7.81 12.25
CA MET A 169 -1.32 -7.57 13.13
C MET A 169 -0.04 -8.21 12.60
N LEU A 170 -0.13 -9.43 12.03
CA LEU A 170 1.03 -10.09 11.44
C LEU A 170 1.62 -9.28 10.29
N VAL A 171 0.78 -8.75 9.40
CA VAL A 171 1.25 -7.92 8.28
C VAL A 171 1.87 -6.62 8.76
N LYS A 172 1.28 -5.98 9.78
CA LYS A 172 1.88 -4.80 10.42
C LYS A 172 3.26 -5.10 11.00
N ALA A 173 3.44 -6.28 11.61
CA ALA A 173 4.75 -6.70 12.10
C ALA A 173 5.77 -6.94 10.99
N VAL A 174 5.37 -7.55 9.87
CA VAL A 174 6.24 -7.68 8.69
C VAL A 174 6.64 -6.30 8.17
N ALA A 175 5.70 -5.35 8.12
CA ALA A 175 5.96 -3.98 7.69
C ALA A 175 6.94 -3.24 8.61
N HIS A 176 6.90 -3.50 9.92
CA HIS A 176 7.84 -2.93 10.89
C HIS A 176 9.26 -3.50 10.73
N HIS A 177 9.37 -4.80 10.46
CA HIS A 177 10.66 -5.47 10.31
C HIS A 177 11.33 -5.27 8.94
N THR A 178 10.57 -4.84 7.93
CA THR A 178 11.06 -4.59 6.58
C THR A 178 11.30 -3.10 6.34
N THR A 179 12.33 -2.77 5.56
CA THR A 179 12.62 -1.37 5.17
C THR A 179 11.84 -0.91 3.94
N ALA A 180 11.01 -1.78 3.37
CA ALA A 180 10.23 -1.53 2.16
C ALA A 180 9.13 -0.49 2.39
N ALA A 181 8.70 0.18 1.31
CA ALA A 181 7.51 1.02 1.36
C ALA A 181 6.28 0.15 1.64
N PHE A 182 5.42 0.56 2.57
CA PHE A 182 4.23 -0.19 2.94
C PHE A 182 2.98 0.58 2.50
N ILE A 183 2.19 0.00 1.62
CA ILE A 183 0.96 0.60 1.11
C ILE A 183 -0.20 -0.24 1.65
N ARG A 184 -1.02 0.35 2.51
CA ARG A 184 -2.21 -0.31 3.06
C ARG A 184 -3.44 0.23 2.35
N VAL A 185 -4.29 -0.69 1.88
CA VAL A 185 -5.58 -0.36 1.28
C VAL A 185 -6.63 -1.31 1.84
N ASN A 186 -7.82 -0.82 2.14
CA ASN A 186 -8.95 -1.69 2.46
C ASN A 186 -9.70 -2.03 1.16
N GLY A 187 -10.08 -3.30 0.95
CA GLY A 187 -10.87 -3.74 -0.19
C GLY A 187 -12.13 -2.90 -0.43
N SER A 188 -12.77 -2.46 0.65
CA SER A 188 -13.97 -1.60 0.58
C SER A 188 -13.69 -0.20 0.01
N GLU A 189 -12.46 0.31 0.09
CA GLU A 189 -12.09 1.64 -0.43
C GLU A 189 -12.09 1.68 -1.96
N PHE A 190 -11.94 0.53 -2.63
CA PHE A 190 -12.03 0.46 -4.08
C PHE A 190 -13.46 0.61 -4.61
N VAL A 191 -14.47 0.39 -3.77
CA VAL A 191 -15.88 0.44 -4.17
C VAL A 191 -16.37 1.89 -4.05
N GLN A 192 -16.27 2.62 -5.16
CA GLN A 192 -16.71 4.02 -5.24
C GLN A 192 -18.09 4.17 -5.88
N LYS A 193 -18.77 5.29 -5.58
CA LYS A 193 -20.09 5.62 -6.15
C LYS A 193 -20.00 5.93 -7.66
N TYR A 194 -18.85 6.44 -8.12
CA TYR A 194 -18.64 6.81 -9.51
C TYR A 194 -18.06 5.64 -10.31
N LEU A 195 -18.65 5.37 -11.48
CA LEU A 195 -18.18 4.31 -12.37
C LEU A 195 -16.78 4.65 -12.91
N GLY A 196 -15.88 3.67 -12.89
CA GLY A 196 -14.52 3.78 -13.43
C GLY A 196 -13.47 4.31 -12.44
N GLU A 197 -13.89 4.84 -11.29
CA GLU A 197 -12.98 5.33 -10.25
C GLU A 197 -12.24 4.18 -9.58
N GLY A 198 -12.93 3.08 -9.25
CA GLY A 198 -12.32 1.90 -8.63
C GLY A 198 -11.16 1.30 -9.45
N PRO A 199 -11.34 0.97 -10.75
CA PRO A 199 -10.25 0.49 -11.60
C PRO A 199 -9.11 1.50 -11.79
N ARG A 200 -9.39 2.80 -11.72
CA ARG A 200 -8.35 3.84 -11.74
C ARG A 200 -7.54 3.80 -10.45
N MET A 201 -8.18 3.74 -9.29
CA MET A 201 -7.51 3.63 -7.99
C MET A 201 -6.59 2.40 -7.92
N VAL A 202 -7.04 1.24 -8.41
CA VAL A 202 -6.18 0.04 -8.49
C VAL A 202 -4.92 0.34 -9.31
N ARG A 203 -5.05 0.92 -10.50
CA ARG A 203 -3.87 1.28 -11.32
C ARG A 203 -2.94 2.25 -10.62
N ASP A 204 -3.49 3.21 -9.88
CA ASP A 204 -2.73 4.23 -9.17
C ASP A 204 -1.96 3.63 -7.97
N VAL A 205 -2.58 2.74 -7.18
CA VAL A 205 -1.91 1.98 -6.09
C VAL A 205 -0.74 1.17 -6.62
N PHE A 206 -0.93 0.45 -7.72
CA PHE A 206 0.11 -0.38 -8.34
C PHE A 206 1.20 0.45 -9.04
N ARG A 207 0.89 1.65 -9.53
CA ARG A 207 1.89 2.61 -10.02
C ARG A 207 2.74 3.12 -8.88
N LEU A 208 2.12 3.54 -7.77
CA LEU A 208 2.77 4.06 -6.59
C LEU A 208 3.73 3.05 -5.94
N ALA A 209 3.32 1.78 -5.91
CA ALA A 209 4.14 0.67 -5.45
C ALA A 209 5.39 0.46 -6.32
N ARG A 210 5.28 0.68 -7.64
CA ARG A 210 6.42 0.57 -8.57
C ARG A 210 7.40 1.72 -8.42
N GLU A 211 6.89 2.94 -8.27
CA GLU A 211 7.72 4.14 -8.05
C GLU A 211 8.49 4.04 -6.72
N ASN A 212 7.91 3.42 -5.70
CA ASN A 212 8.51 3.23 -4.38
C ASN A 212 9.11 1.83 -4.15
N SER A 213 9.54 1.14 -5.22
CA SER A 213 10.15 -0.20 -5.10
C SER A 213 11.49 -0.15 -4.34
N PRO A 214 11.75 -1.03 -3.36
CA PRO A 214 10.96 -2.19 -2.94
C PRO A 214 9.72 -1.82 -2.10
N SER A 215 8.58 -2.45 -2.40
CA SER A 215 7.30 -2.12 -1.74
C SER A 215 6.44 -3.35 -1.44
N ILE A 216 5.60 -3.22 -0.42
CA ILE A 216 4.63 -4.21 0.02
C ILE A 216 3.24 -3.57 -0.05
N ILE A 217 2.36 -4.15 -0.86
CA ILE A 217 0.94 -3.77 -0.93
C ILE A 217 0.16 -4.72 -0.03
N PHE A 218 -0.51 -4.18 0.99
CA PHE A 218 -1.41 -4.92 1.85
C PHE A 218 -2.86 -4.53 1.57
N ILE A 219 -3.65 -5.51 1.11
CA ILE A 219 -5.10 -5.36 0.87
C ILE A 219 -5.85 -6.15 1.94
N ASP A 220 -6.51 -5.44 2.85
CA ASP A 220 -7.38 -6.05 3.86
C ASP A 220 -8.80 -6.22 3.32
N GLU A 221 -9.59 -7.14 3.89
CA GLU A 221 -11.01 -7.35 3.53
C GLU A 221 -11.26 -7.48 2.01
N ILE A 222 -10.40 -8.25 1.32
CA ILE A 222 -10.50 -8.47 -0.13
C ILE A 222 -11.82 -9.14 -0.54
N ASP A 223 -12.51 -9.80 0.39
CA ASP A 223 -13.84 -10.38 0.17
C ASP A 223 -14.92 -9.36 -0.20
N SER A 224 -14.69 -8.06 0.07
CA SER A 224 -15.55 -6.97 -0.41
C SER A 224 -15.57 -6.84 -1.93
N ILE A 225 -14.44 -7.12 -2.61
CA ILE A 225 -14.30 -6.95 -4.08
C ILE A 225 -14.13 -8.26 -4.84
N ALA A 226 -13.73 -9.33 -4.15
CA ALA A 226 -13.38 -10.60 -4.76
C ALA A 226 -14.49 -11.66 -4.60
N THR A 227 -15.76 -11.25 -4.60
CA THR A 227 -16.88 -12.19 -4.51
C THR A 227 -17.03 -13.03 -5.78
N LYS A 228 -17.35 -14.32 -5.62
CA LYS A 228 -17.62 -15.24 -6.72
C LYS A 228 -18.72 -14.69 -7.64
N ARG A 229 -18.51 -14.89 -8.93
CA ARG A 229 -19.40 -14.54 -10.05
C ARG A 229 -20.74 -15.29 -9.96
N PHE A 230 -21.65 -14.86 -9.11
CA PHE A 230 -23.04 -15.29 -9.15
C PHE A 230 -23.90 -14.14 -9.65
N ASP A 231 -24.59 -14.37 -10.77
CA ASP A 231 -25.53 -13.49 -11.50
C ASP A 231 -25.61 -12.03 -11.01
N ALA A 232 -24.71 -11.20 -11.55
CA ALA A 232 -24.73 -9.74 -11.35
C ALA A 232 -25.97 -9.13 -12.02
N GLN A 233 -27.08 -9.12 -11.29
CA GLN A 233 -28.32 -8.46 -11.71
C GLN A 233 -28.27 -6.94 -11.50
N THR A 234 -27.36 -6.43 -10.65
CA THR A 234 -27.24 -4.99 -10.36
C THR A 234 -26.02 -4.34 -11.02
N GLY A 235 -26.13 -3.04 -11.28
CA GLY A 235 -25.03 -2.25 -11.86
C GLY A 235 -23.80 -2.12 -10.94
N ALA A 236 -24.00 -2.20 -9.61
CA ALA A 236 -22.92 -2.13 -8.63
C ALA A 236 -22.02 -3.37 -8.69
N ASP A 237 -22.60 -4.57 -8.80
CA ASP A 237 -21.84 -5.82 -8.89
C ASP A 237 -20.96 -5.87 -10.14
N ARG A 238 -21.43 -5.29 -11.25
CA ARG A 238 -20.64 -5.19 -12.50
C ARG A 238 -19.41 -4.30 -12.34
N GLU A 239 -19.49 -3.26 -11.52
CA GLU A 239 -18.34 -2.38 -11.25
C GLU A 239 -17.32 -3.08 -10.36
N VAL A 240 -17.77 -3.77 -9.31
CA VAL A 240 -16.90 -4.61 -8.46
C VAL A 240 -16.16 -5.66 -9.28
N GLN A 241 -16.85 -6.30 -10.25
CA GLN A 241 -16.21 -7.23 -11.17
C GLN A 241 -15.13 -6.59 -12.05
N ARG A 242 -15.34 -5.35 -12.52
CA ARG A 242 -14.32 -4.62 -13.29
C ARG A 242 -13.09 -4.29 -12.44
N ILE A 243 -13.30 -3.89 -11.18
CA ILE A 243 -12.23 -3.64 -10.22
C ILE A 243 -11.40 -4.93 -10.01
N LEU A 244 -12.06 -6.06 -9.79
CA LEU A 244 -11.41 -7.36 -9.64
C LEU A 244 -10.60 -7.73 -10.89
N LEU A 245 -11.17 -7.57 -12.09
CA LEU A 245 -10.46 -7.85 -13.34
C LEU A 245 -9.22 -6.97 -13.51
N GLU A 246 -9.32 -5.68 -13.16
CA GLU A 246 -8.18 -4.77 -13.21
C GLU A 246 -7.10 -5.17 -12.20
N LEU A 247 -7.48 -5.53 -10.97
CA LEU A 247 -6.55 -6.04 -9.96
C LEU A 247 -5.81 -7.28 -10.47
N LEU A 248 -6.52 -8.22 -11.10
CA LEU A 248 -5.93 -9.41 -11.70
C LEU A 248 -4.97 -9.08 -12.84
N ASN A 249 -5.34 -8.12 -13.70
CA ASN A 249 -4.48 -7.67 -14.80
C ASN A 249 -3.20 -7.00 -14.27
N GLN A 250 -3.29 -6.17 -13.23
CA GLN A 250 -2.12 -5.54 -12.61
C GLN A 250 -1.22 -6.59 -11.92
N MET A 251 -1.79 -7.63 -11.30
CA MET A 251 -1.01 -8.72 -10.70
C MET A 251 -0.28 -9.59 -11.73
N ASP A 252 -0.91 -9.88 -12.87
CA ASP A 252 -0.29 -10.66 -13.94
C ASP A 252 0.77 -9.83 -14.69
N GLY A 253 0.47 -8.56 -14.94
CA GLY A 253 1.27 -7.61 -15.71
C GLY A 253 2.53 -7.10 -15.02
N PHE A 254 2.85 -7.56 -13.81
CA PHE A 254 4.16 -7.28 -13.23
C PHE A 254 5.25 -7.97 -14.02
N ASP A 255 6.21 -7.18 -14.50
CA ASP A 255 7.52 -7.72 -14.83
C ASP A 255 8.19 -8.24 -13.55
N GLN A 256 8.78 -9.43 -13.63
CA GLN A 256 9.50 -10.11 -12.54
C GLN A 256 10.67 -9.26 -11.98
N THR A 257 11.00 -8.15 -12.62
CA THR A 257 12.07 -7.21 -12.24
C THR A 257 11.66 -6.24 -11.14
N SER A 258 10.37 -6.02 -10.89
CA SER A 258 9.90 -5.10 -9.84
C SER A 258 9.73 -5.83 -8.49
N ASN A 259 10.43 -5.35 -7.45
CA ASN A 259 10.40 -5.91 -6.09
C ASN A 259 9.13 -5.49 -5.32
N VAL A 260 7.97 -5.72 -5.93
CA VAL A 260 6.66 -5.44 -5.34
C VAL A 260 6.05 -6.75 -4.85
N LYS A 261 5.64 -6.79 -3.59
CA LYS A 261 4.97 -7.96 -2.98
C LYS A 261 3.54 -7.60 -2.59
N VAL A 262 2.60 -8.48 -2.92
CA VAL A 262 1.18 -8.28 -2.60
C VAL A 262 0.75 -9.24 -1.49
N ILE A 263 0.19 -8.71 -0.42
CA ILE A 263 -0.41 -9.47 0.68
C ILE A 263 -1.90 -9.16 0.70
N MET A 264 -2.73 -10.18 0.62
CA MET A 264 -4.18 -10.05 0.71
C MET A 264 -4.68 -10.77 1.96
N ALA A 265 -5.62 -10.17 2.69
CA ALA A 265 -6.30 -10.81 3.81
C ALA A 265 -7.80 -10.97 3.52
N THR A 266 -8.34 -12.16 3.81
CA THR A 266 -9.77 -12.46 3.73
C THR A 266 -10.24 -13.20 4.97
N ASN A 267 -11.48 -13.00 5.39
CA ASN A 267 -12.11 -13.82 6.42
C ASN A 267 -12.88 -15.03 5.84
N ARG A 268 -13.19 -15.00 4.54
CA ARG A 268 -14.00 -16.02 3.87
C ARG A 268 -13.32 -16.46 2.58
N VAL A 269 -12.54 -17.54 2.66
CA VAL A 269 -11.88 -18.11 1.47
C VAL A 269 -12.88 -18.69 0.48
N ASP A 270 -14.03 -19.17 0.96
CA ASP A 270 -15.07 -19.82 0.14
C ASP A 270 -15.75 -18.86 -0.83
N THR A 271 -15.78 -17.56 -0.52
CA THR A 271 -16.42 -16.53 -1.35
C THR A 271 -15.48 -15.97 -2.41
N LEU A 272 -14.19 -16.30 -2.38
CA LEU A 272 -13.20 -15.75 -3.31
C LEU A 272 -13.34 -16.32 -4.74
N ASP A 273 -13.11 -15.46 -5.74
CA ASP A 273 -13.00 -15.90 -7.14
C ASP A 273 -11.79 -16.86 -7.30
N PRO A 274 -11.99 -18.10 -7.81
CA PRO A 274 -10.90 -19.04 -8.07
C PRO A 274 -9.83 -18.50 -9.03
N ALA A 275 -10.12 -17.45 -9.80
CA ALA A 275 -9.13 -16.78 -10.65
C ALA A 275 -7.97 -16.19 -9.84
N LEU A 276 -8.21 -15.70 -8.62
CA LEU A 276 -7.16 -15.19 -7.73
C LEU A 276 -6.25 -16.31 -7.19
N LEU A 277 -6.82 -17.51 -7.01
CA LEU A 277 -6.14 -18.65 -6.40
C LEU A 277 -5.22 -19.43 -7.36
N ARG A 278 -5.13 -18.99 -8.62
CA ARG A 278 -4.29 -19.62 -9.63
C ARG A 278 -2.80 -19.36 -9.35
N PRO A 279 -1.92 -20.35 -9.59
CA PRO A 279 -0.47 -20.15 -9.52
C PRO A 279 -0.03 -19.01 -10.44
N GLY A 280 0.90 -18.17 -9.99
CA GLY A 280 1.37 -16.95 -10.67
C GLY A 280 0.74 -15.66 -10.15
N ARG A 281 -0.28 -15.75 -9.27
CA ARG A 281 -0.94 -14.60 -8.61
C ARG A 281 -0.78 -14.69 -7.10
N LEU A 282 -1.50 -15.62 -6.48
CA LEU A 282 -1.44 -15.92 -5.05
C LEU A 282 -0.79 -17.28 -4.85
N ASP A 283 0.55 -17.27 -4.81
CA ASP A 283 1.36 -18.49 -4.76
C ASP A 283 1.36 -19.11 -3.36
N ARG A 284 1.30 -18.28 -2.31
CA ARG A 284 1.28 -18.73 -0.92
C ARG A 284 -0.07 -18.46 -0.29
N LYS A 285 -0.62 -19.47 0.38
CA LYS A 285 -1.91 -19.42 1.08
C LYS A 285 -1.64 -19.83 2.52
N ILE A 286 -1.76 -18.88 3.43
CA ILE A 286 -1.46 -19.07 4.85
C ILE A 286 -2.79 -19.11 5.60
N GLU A 287 -3.06 -20.24 6.23
CA GLU A 287 -4.24 -20.43 7.07
C GLU A 287 -3.97 -20.00 8.51
N PHE A 288 -4.93 -19.24 9.05
CA PHE A 288 -4.97 -18.87 10.45
C PHE A 288 -6.04 -19.72 11.13
N PRO A 289 -5.65 -20.81 11.79
CA PRO A 289 -6.60 -21.59 12.58
C PRO A 289 -6.99 -20.83 13.85
N THR A 290 -8.05 -21.29 14.50
CA THR A 290 -8.35 -20.88 15.88
C THR A 290 -7.20 -21.28 16.81
N PRO A 291 -6.83 -20.46 17.80
CA PRO A 291 -5.63 -20.70 18.58
C PRO A 291 -5.74 -21.95 19.47
N ASP A 292 -4.73 -22.81 19.43
CA ASP A 292 -4.59 -23.97 20.30
C ASP A 292 -4.33 -23.58 21.76
N ARG A 293 -4.48 -24.52 22.71
CA ARG A 293 -4.18 -24.28 24.15
C ARG A 293 -2.79 -23.66 24.37
N ARG A 294 -1.76 -24.15 23.67
CA ARG A 294 -0.40 -23.59 23.73
C ARG A 294 -0.36 -22.16 23.19
N GLN A 295 -1.02 -21.90 22.07
CA GLN A 295 -1.07 -20.58 21.45
C GLN A 295 -1.86 -19.58 22.30
N LYS A 296 -2.99 -19.99 22.89
CA LYS A 296 -3.75 -19.19 23.86
C LYS A 296 -2.87 -18.75 25.01
N ARG A 297 -2.07 -19.65 25.61
CA ARG A 297 -1.10 -19.29 26.66
C ARG A 297 -0.15 -18.19 26.21
N LEU A 298 0.43 -18.33 25.02
CA LEU A 298 1.35 -17.34 24.47
C LEU A 298 0.66 -15.99 24.21
N ILE A 299 -0.58 -16.01 23.69
CA ILE A 299 -1.38 -14.80 23.44
C ILE A 299 -1.69 -14.09 24.76
N PHE A 300 -2.16 -14.82 25.77
CA PHE A 300 -2.39 -14.27 27.11
C PHE A 300 -1.12 -13.65 27.67
N GLN A 301 0.00 -14.37 27.66
CA GLN A 301 1.29 -13.89 28.16
C GLN A 301 1.77 -12.62 27.43
N THR A 302 1.57 -12.56 26.12
CA THR A 302 2.00 -11.42 25.31
C THR A 302 1.16 -10.18 25.63
N ILE A 303 -0.16 -10.33 25.73
CA ILE A 303 -1.06 -9.22 26.06
C ILE A 303 -0.84 -8.75 27.50
N THR A 304 -0.68 -9.68 28.43
CA THR A 304 -0.50 -9.36 29.84
C THR A 304 0.89 -8.81 30.17
N SER A 305 1.89 -9.02 29.31
CA SER A 305 3.23 -8.42 29.48
C SER A 305 3.20 -6.89 29.56
N LYS A 306 2.18 -6.26 28.96
CA LYS A 306 1.95 -4.80 28.99
C LYS A 306 1.12 -4.35 30.20
N MET A 307 0.57 -5.29 30.98
CA MET A 307 -0.35 -5.03 32.07
C MET A 307 0.30 -5.39 33.43
N ASN A 308 -0.12 -4.69 34.48
CA ASN A 308 0.34 -4.98 35.84
C ASN A 308 -0.58 -6.02 36.50
N LEU A 309 -0.19 -7.29 36.46
CA LEU A 309 -0.92 -8.41 37.05
C LEU A 309 -0.46 -8.67 38.49
N SER A 310 -1.38 -9.16 39.33
CA SER A 310 -1.02 -9.72 40.64
C SER A 310 -0.28 -11.06 40.46
N GLU A 311 0.65 -11.38 41.36
CA GLU A 311 1.32 -12.70 41.43
C GLU A 311 0.33 -13.85 41.65
N GLU A 312 -0.87 -13.55 42.14
CA GLU A 312 -1.96 -14.52 42.34
C GLU A 312 -2.65 -14.95 41.04
N VAL A 313 -2.35 -14.31 39.89
CA VAL A 313 -2.99 -14.62 38.62
C VAL A 313 -2.31 -15.80 37.94
N ASP A 314 -2.96 -16.96 37.96
CA ASP A 314 -2.58 -18.09 37.11
C ASP A 314 -3.30 -18.01 35.75
N LEU A 315 -2.52 -17.84 34.68
CA LEU A 315 -3.04 -17.84 33.31
C LEU A 315 -3.41 -19.25 32.82
N GLU A 316 -2.86 -20.31 33.43
CA GLU A 316 -3.17 -21.69 33.04
C GLU A 316 -4.63 -22.06 33.31
N ASP A 317 -5.22 -21.51 34.36
CA ASP A 317 -6.63 -21.72 34.73
C ASP A 317 -7.61 -21.20 33.68
N PHE A 318 -7.26 -20.10 33.00
CA PHE A 318 -8.07 -19.55 31.91
C PHE A 318 -7.83 -20.26 30.58
N VAL A 319 -6.59 -20.71 30.35
CA VAL A 319 -6.19 -21.41 29.12
C VAL A 319 -6.71 -22.85 29.08
N SER A 320 -6.87 -23.50 30.23
CA SER A 320 -7.34 -24.89 30.33
C SER A 320 -8.83 -25.08 30.03
N ARG A 321 -9.60 -23.98 29.98
CA ARG A 321 -11.04 -24.01 29.70
C ARG A 321 -11.30 -24.43 28.24
N PRO A 322 -12.36 -25.21 27.99
CA PRO A 322 -12.67 -25.75 26.66
C PRO A 322 -13.23 -24.70 25.67
N ASP A 323 -13.28 -23.42 26.04
CA ASP A 323 -13.89 -22.38 25.22
C ASP A 323 -12.99 -22.00 24.03
N ASN A 324 -13.56 -22.03 22.82
CA ASN A 324 -12.89 -21.62 21.59
C ASN A 324 -12.82 -20.10 21.50
N LEU A 325 -11.83 -19.50 22.15
CA LEU A 325 -11.55 -18.06 22.14
C LEU A 325 -10.62 -17.69 21.00
N SER A 326 -10.95 -16.61 20.29
CA SER A 326 -10.09 -15.93 19.32
C SER A 326 -9.09 -15.00 20.02
N GLY A 327 -8.03 -14.59 19.32
CA GLY A 327 -7.03 -13.66 19.86
C GLY A 327 -7.66 -12.30 20.22
N ALA A 328 -8.63 -11.84 19.43
CA ALA A 328 -9.38 -10.61 19.72
C ALA A 328 -10.25 -10.73 20.97
N GLU A 329 -10.91 -11.86 21.19
CA GLU A 329 -11.68 -12.10 22.43
C GLU A 329 -10.77 -12.15 23.66
N ILE A 330 -9.60 -12.78 23.56
CA ILE A 330 -8.60 -12.80 24.64
C ILE A 330 -8.15 -11.37 24.98
N ALA A 331 -7.87 -10.55 23.98
CA ALA A 331 -7.52 -9.14 24.17
C ALA A 331 -8.67 -8.35 24.83
N ALA A 332 -9.92 -8.58 24.40
CA ALA A 332 -11.10 -7.96 24.99
C ALA A 332 -11.31 -8.38 26.46
N ILE A 333 -11.07 -9.65 26.81
CA ILE A 333 -11.12 -10.14 28.19
C ILE A 333 -10.09 -9.41 29.06
N CYS A 334 -8.84 -9.31 28.59
CA CYS A 334 -7.77 -8.64 29.33
C CYS A 334 -8.04 -7.13 29.46
N GLN A 335 -8.57 -6.49 28.41
CA GLN A 335 -8.94 -5.07 28.43
C GLN A 335 -10.08 -4.78 29.41
N GLU A 336 -11.13 -5.62 29.42
CA GLU A 336 -12.24 -5.48 30.37
C GLU A 336 -11.75 -5.68 31.81
N ALA A 337 -10.87 -6.65 32.04
CA ALA A 337 -10.24 -6.87 33.35
C ALA A 337 -9.46 -5.63 33.83
N GLY A 338 -8.67 -5.03 32.94
CA GLY A 338 -7.97 -3.77 33.19
C GLY A 338 -8.93 -2.62 33.52
N MET A 339 -10.01 -2.48 32.75
CA MET A 339 -11.04 -1.47 32.99
C MET A 339 -11.74 -1.65 34.35
N GLN A 340 -11.98 -2.88 34.78
CA GLN A 340 -12.55 -3.16 36.10
C GLN A 340 -11.59 -2.79 37.23
N ALA A 341 -10.29 -3.07 37.07
CA ALA A 341 -9.27 -2.64 38.02
C ALA A 341 -9.21 -1.10 38.14
N VAL A 342 -9.25 -0.40 36.99
CA VAL A 342 -9.28 1.07 36.93
C VAL A 342 -10.55 1.63 37.59
N ARG A 343 -11.73 1.08 37.30
CA ARG A 343 -13.00 1.50 37.94
C ARG A 343 -12.98 1.37 39.47
N LYS A 344 -12.24 0.39 39.98
CA LYS A 344 -12.06 0.17 41.43
C LYS A 344 -10.86 0.92 42.00
N ASN A 345 -10.23 1.82 41.23
CA ASN A 345 -9.04 2.59 41.58
C ASN A 345 -7.85 1.72 42.03
N ARG A 346 -7.64 0.57 41.38
CA ARG A 346 -6.53 -0.35 41.66
C ARG A 346 -5.45 -0.23 40.59
N TYR A 347 -4.19 -0.38 41.01
CA TYR A 347 -3.02 -0.39 40.12
C TYR A 347 -2.60 -1.79 39.67
N VAL A 348 -3.29 -2.82 40.15
CA VAL A 348 -2.98 -4.24 39.91
C VAL A 348 -4.28 -4.96 39.54
N ILE A 349 -4.20 -5.80 38.51
CA ILE A 349 -5.32 -6.64 38.07
C ILE A 349 -5.36 -7.91 38.93
N LEU A 350 -6.52 -8.20 39.53
CA LEU A 350 -6.75 -9.40 40.33
C LEU A 350 -7.41 -10.52 39.50
N PRO A 351 -7.28 -11.79 39.92
CA PRO A 351 -7.94 -12.92 39.25
C PRO A 351 -9.46 -12.73 39.09
N SER A 352 -10.11 -12.12 40.10
CA SER A 352 -11.54 -11.84 40.06
C SER A 352 -11.96 -10.88 38.94
N ASP A 353 -11.07 -9.95 38.57
CA ASP A 353 -11.35 -8.96 37.52
C ASP A 353 -11.27 -9.62 36.13
N ILE A 354 -10.30 -10.54 35.94
CA ILE A 354 -10.21 -11.39 34.73
C ILE A 354 -11.41 -12.31 34.62
N GLU A 355 -11.84 -12.92 35.72
CA GLU A 355 -13.02 -13.80 35.73
C GLU A 355 -14.30 -13.04 35.35
N THR A 356 -14.43 -11.79 35.81
CA THR A 356 -15.54 -10.91 35.45
C THR A 356 -15.51 -10.57 33.96
N GLY A 357 -14.33 -10.24 33.42
CA GLY A 357 -14.14 -10.00 31.97
C GLY A 357 -14.42 -11.23 31.12
N TYR A 358 -14.05 -12.42 31.61
CA TYR A 358 -14.31 -13.70 30.97
C TYR A 358 -15.81 -13.99 30.88
N LYS A 359 -16.54 -13.85 31.99
CA LYS A 359 -18.01 -14.02 32.04
C LYS A 359 -18.72 -13.03 31.12
N ALA A 360 -18.28 -11.77 31.12
CA ALA A 360 -18.84 -10.73 30.25
C ALA A 360 -18.67 -11.08 28.76
N ASN A 361 -17.49 -11.53 28.33
CA ASN A 361 -17.26 -11.90 26.92
C ASN A 361 -18.04 -13.15 26.50
N ILE A 362 -18.09 -14.18 27.35
CA ILE A 362 -18.89 -15.39 27.04
C ILE A 362 -20.37 -15.05 26.98
N SER A 363 -20.86 -14.20 27.89
CA SER A 363 -22.27 -13.78 27.85
C SER A 363 -22.61 -13.00 26.58
N LYS A 364 -21.72 -12.12 26.10
CA LYS A 364 -21.90 -11.40 24.83
C LYS A 364 -22.00 -12.35 23.65
N ARG A 365 -21.12 -13.35 23.59
CA ARG A 365 -21.13 -14.39 22.56
C ARG A 365 -22.45 -15.17 22.53
N ASN A 366 -23.04 -15.45 23.69
CA ASN A 366 -24.33 -16.15 23.79
C ASN A 366 -25.54 -15.27 23.43
N THR A 367 -25.40 -13.94 23.45
CA THR A 367 -26.43 -13.00 22.97
C THR A 367 -26.33 -12.68 21.47
N ASP A 368 -25.15 -12.87 20.87
CA ASP A 368 -24.90 -12.62 19.44
C ASP A 368 -25.12 -13.89 18.57
N LEU A 369 -25.32 -15.05 19.20
CA LEU A 369 -25.80 -16.32 18.61
C LEU A 369 -27.32 -16.41 18.75
#